data_AF-A0A1J4JMS4-F1
#
_entry.id   AF-A0A1J4JMS4-F1
#
_cell.length_a   1.000
_cell.length_b   1.000
_cell.length_c   1.000
_cell.angle_alpha   90.00
_cell.angle_beta   90.00
_cell.angle_gamma   90.00
#
_symmetry.space_group_name_H-M   'P 1'
#
loop_
_entity.id
_entity.type
_entity.pdbx_description
1 polymer ?
#
loop_
_entity_poly.entity_id
_entity_poly.type
_entity_poly.pdbx_seq_one_letter_code
_entity_poly.pdbx_strand_id
1 'polypeptide(L)'
;MYPVCNELKEGATFVLNSSATNAKEVEKYLPPHLRRQLYDKKAKIYLVDATKIAINAGIPGRINLIMQAVFFQLSNVLDINQAIQLLKDSVKKSYGHQGEKVINSNINAIDQALSGINKIEIPEEWSKNSAIAPSRFANAKASDDMKKSIFPIFELKGSEMNPSDFLNVYSSLESSMMGSSKFEKRGIATSLPVWNADKCVQCNSCAV
;
A
#
# COMPACT_ATOMS: atom_id res chain seq x y z
N MET A 1 -5.80 7.90 5.49
CA MET A 1 -5.42 6.88 4.46
C MET A 1 -5.48 7.57 3.12
N TYR A 2 -4.63 7.18 2.16
CA TYR A 2 -4.52 7.89 0.88
C TYR A 2 -5.77 7.71 0.00
N PRO A 3 -6.12 8.71 -0.83
CA PRO A 3 -7.32 8.71 -1.67
C PRO A 3 -7.19 7.81 -2.92
N VAL A 4 -6.93 6.51 -2.72
CA VAL A 4 -6.63 5.56 -3.81
C VAL A 4 -7.82 5.25 -4.73
N CYS A 5 -9.06 5.53 -4.28
CA CYS A 5 -10.28 5.23 -5.05
C CYS A 5 -10.92 6.46 -5.70
N ASN A 6 -10.36 7.67 -5.55
CA ASN A 6 -10.98 8.90 -6.05
C ASN A 6 -11.26 8.83 -7.57
N GLU A 7 -10.23 8.47 -8.34
CA GLU A 7 -10.27 8.37 -9.81
C GLU A 7 -10.80 7.03 -10.33
N LEU A 8 -11.22 6.12 -9.45
CA LEU A 8 -11.72 4.82 -9.85
C LEU A 8 -13.08 4.99 -10.55
N LYS A 9 -13.21 4.53 -11.80
CA LYS A 9 -14.49 4.55 -12.53
C LYS A 9 -15.46 3.50 -11.99
N GLU A 10 -16.75 3.68 -12.24
CA GLU A 10 -17.75 2.66 -11.92
C GLU A 10 -17.46 1.36 -12.68
N GLY A 11 -17.57 0.21 -12.01
CA GLY A 11 -17.30 -1.11 -12.57
C GLY A 11 -15.82 -1.44 -12.79
N ALA A 12 -14.90 -0.53 -12.42
CA ALA A 12 -13.47 -0.70 -12.66
C ALA A 12 -12.81 -1.72 -11.73
N THR A 13 -11.65 -2.20 -12.13
CA THR A 13 -10.83 -3.16 -11.38
C THR A 13 -9.99 -2.46 -10.32
N PHE A 14 -10.05 -2.98 -9.08
CA PHE A 14 -9.20 -2.58 -7.97
C PHE A 14 -8.37 -3.79 -7.50
N VAL A 15 -7.06 -3.65 -7.45
CA VAL A 15 -6.14 -4.71 -7.01
C VAL A 15 -5.48 -4.29 -5.71
N LEU A 16 -5.50 -5.17 -4.71
CA LEU A 16 -4.84 -4.96 -3.44
C LEU A 16 -3.79 -6.03 -3.20
N ASN A 17 -2.54 -5.60 -2.99
CA ASN A 17 -1.49 -6.47 -2.46
C ASN A 17 -1.76 -6.71 -0.96
N SER A 18 -2.21 -7.91 -0.60
CA SER A 18 -2.57 -8.25 0.78
C SER A 18 -2.50 -9.76 1.00
N SER A 19 -2.20 -10.15 2.24
CA SER A 19 -2.32 -11.55 2.70
C SER A 19 -3.75 -12.01 2.93
N ALA A 20 -4.73 -11.09 2.88
CA ALA A 20 -6.15 -11.43 2.97
C ALA A 20 -6.59 -12.28 1.77
N THR A 21 -7.46 -13.25 2.03
CA THR A 21 -7.98 -14.18 1.01
C THR A 21 -9.49 -14.09 0.80
N ASN A 22 -10.18 -13.25 1.57
CA ASN A 22 -11.63 -13.10 1.48
C ASN A 22 -12.07 -11.71 1.95
N ALA A 23 -13.34 -11.38 1.69
CA ALA A 23 -13.90 -10.08 2.04
C ALA A 23 -13.79 -9.78 3.54
N LYS A 24 -14.02 -10.76 4.42
CA LYS A 24 -13.96 -10.56 5.88
C LYS A 24 -12.54 -10.25 6.36
N GLU A 25 -11.55 -10.93 5.81
CA GLU A 25 -10.14 -10.67 6.14
C GLU A 25 -9.68 -9.31 5.63
N VAL A 26 -10.11 -8.89 4.44
CA VAL A 26 -9.68 -7.61 3.86
C VAL A 26 -10.17 -6.41 4.67
N GLU A 27 -11.28 -6.54 5.41
CA GLU A 27 -11.78 -5.47 6.28
C GLU A 27 -10.80 -5.04 7.38
N LYS A 28 -9.89 -5.94 7.77
CA LYS A 28 -8.81 -5.61 8.73
C LYS A 28 -7.81 -4.61 8.15
N TYR A 29 -7.68 -4.58 6.82
CA TYR A 29 -6.69 -3.77 6.11
C TYR A 29 -7.33 -2.60 5.35
N LEU A 30 -8.62 -2.71 5.00
CA LEU A 30 -9.34 -1.76 4.19
C LEU A 30 -10.35 -0.96 5.03
N PRO A 31 -10.12 0.34 5.27
CA PRO A 31 -11.00 1.14 6.11
C PRO A 31 -12.42 1.28 5.60
N PRO A 32 -13.39 1.57 6.49
CA PRO A 32 -14.80 1.72 6.14
C PRO A 32 -15.08 2.64 4.96
N HIS A 33 -14.38 3.78 4.86
CA HIS A 33 -14.60 4.75 3.78
C HIS A 33 -14.16 4.26 2.40
N LEU A 34 -13.04 3.56 2.30
CA LEU A 34 -12.64 2.94 1.04
C LEU A 34 -13.57 1.80 0.66
N ARG A 35 -14.00 1.00 1.65
CA ARG A 35 -15.01 -0.05 1.44
C ARG A 35 -16.31 0.54 0.87
N ARG A 36 -16.77 1.66 1.42
CA ARG A 36 -17.94 2.38 0.89
C ARG A 36 -17.71 2.85 -0.55
N GLN A 37 -16.58 3.50 -0.82
CA GLN A 37 -16.27 4.01 -2.17
C GLN A 37 -16.19 2.88 -3.21
N LEU A 38 -15.59 1.74 -2.87
CA LEU A 38 -15.55 0.57 -3.75
C LEU A 38 -16.94 -0.03 -3.99
N TYR A 39 -17.78 -0.06 -2.95
CA TYR A 39 -19.18 -0.49 -3.06
C TYR A 39 -19.96 0.42 -4.01
N ASP A 40 -19.94 1.74 -3.77
CA ASP A 40 -20.68 2.72 -4.55
C ASP A 40 -20.26 2.70 -6.03
N LYS A 41 -18.96 2.48 -6.29
CA LYS A 41 -18.39 2.36 -7.64
C LYS A 41 -18.53 0.96 -8.24
N LYS A 42 -19.19 0.01 -7.56
CA LYS A 42 -19.34 -1.38 -8.02
C LYS A 42 -18.01 -2.00 -8.51
N ALA A 43 -16.94 -1.74 -7.76
CA ALA A 43 -15.60 -2.10 -8.17
C ALA A 43 -15.41 -3.63 -8.21
N LYS A 44 -14.56 -4.12 -9.13
CA LYS A 44 -14.12 -5.52 -9.15
C LYS A 44 -12.85 -5.65 -8.32
N ILE A 45 -12.93 -6.26 -7.14
CA ILE A 45 -11.81 -6.32 -6.20
C ILE A 45 -11.04 -7.63 -6.37
N TYR A 46 -9.73 -7.51 -6.52
CA TYR A 46 -8.80 -8.63 -6.58
C TYR A 46 -7.73 -8.51 -5.50
N LEU A 47 -7.47 -9.60 -4.80
CA LEU A 47 -6.44 -9.73 -3.79
C LEU A 47 -5.29 -10.58 -4.34
N VAL A 48 -4.06 -10.19 -4.03
CA VAL A 48 -2.85 -10.96 -4.35
C VAL A 48 -1.84 -10.77 -3.21
N ASP A 49 -1.26 -11.84 -2.69
CA ASP A 49 -0.18 -11.73 -1.70
C ASP A 49 1.18 -11.72 -2.42
N ALA A 50 1.48 -10.58 -3.07
CA ALA A 50 2.70 -10.43 -3.84
C ALA A 50 3.95 -10.51 -2.95
N THR A 51 3.84 -10.13 -1.69
CA THR A 51 4.92 -10.23 -0.71
C THR A 51 5.28 -11.69 -0.45
N LYS A 52 4.29 -12.54 -0.16
CA LYS A 52 4.48 -13.98 0.05
C LYS A 52 5.01 -14.67 -1.21
N ILE A 53 4.48 -14.33 -2.38
CA ILE A 53 4.97 -14.85 -3.67
C ILE A 53 6.45 -14.49 -3.86
N ALA A 54 6.82 -13.23 -3.61
CA ALA A 54 8.21 -12.78 -3.75
C ALA A 54 9.17 -13.52 -2.79
N ILE A 55 8.75 -13.76 -1.55
CA ILE A 55 9.51 -14.54 -0.57
C ILE A 55 9.69 -15.99 -1.05
N ASN A 56 8.60 -16.64 -1.46
CA ASN A 56 8.61 -18.03 -1.93
C ASN A 56 9.43 -18.21 -3.21
N ALA A 57 9.46 -17.19 -4.07
CA ALA A 57 10.25 -17.18 -5.28
C ALA A 57 11.73 -16.80 -5.06
N GLY A 58 12.14 -16.48 -3.83
CA GLY A 58 13.53 -16.16 -3.49
C GLY A 58 13.97 -14.72 -3.81
N ILE A 59 13.01 -13.81 -4.00
CA ILE A 59 13.24 -12.38 -4.31
C ILE A 59 12.50 -11.46 -3.31
N PRO A 60 12.75 -11.60 -1.98
CA PRO A 60 12.01 -10.85 -0.96
C PRO A 60 12.08 -9.34 -1.18
N GLY A 61 10.94 -8.67 -1.02
CA GLY A 61 10.80 -7.22 -1.22
C GLY A 61 10.62 -6.77 -2.68
N ARG A 62 10.66 -7.67 -3.66
CA ARG A 62 10.48 -7.34 -5.08
C ARG A 62 9.14 -7.84 -5.61
N ILE A 63 8.12 -6.98 -5.53
CA ILE A 63 6.77 -7.29 -6.01
C ILE A 63 6.45 -6.75 -7.41
N ASN A 64 7.36 -5.98 -8.01
CA ASN A 64 7.12 -5.24 -9.25
C ASN A 64 6.66 -6.15 -10.40
N LEU A 65 7.38 -7.24 -10.68
CA LEU A 65 7.03 -8.16 -11.78
C LEU A 65 5.76 -8.95 -11.49
N ILE A 66 5.51 -9.28 -10.22
CA ILE A 66 4.27 -9.94 -9.78
C ILE A 66 3.08 -9.01 -10.06
N MET A 67 3.14 -7.76 -9.60
CA MET A 67 2.07 -6.79 -9.81
C MET A 67 1.90 -6.42 -11.29
N GLN A 68 2.98 -6.45 -12.08
CA GLN A 68 2.91 -6.22 -13.52
C GLN A 68 2.21 -7.39 -14.25
N ALA A 69 2.48 -8.64 -13.85
CA ALA A 69 1.75 -9.80 -14.37
C ALA A 69 0.26 -9.72 -14.03
N VAL A 70 -0.08 -9.33 -12.79
CA VAL A 70 -1.46 -9.10 -12.35
C VAL A 70 -2.13 -7.99 -13.17
N PHE A 71 -1.41 -6.91 -13.45
CA PHE A 71 -1.92 -5.82 -14.31
C PHE A 71 -2.29 -6.33 -15.70
N PHE A 72 -1.41 -7.08 -16.38
CA PHE A 72 -1.71 -7.59 -17.72
C PHE A 72 -2.87 -8.59 -17.71
N GLN A 73 -2.93 -9.46 -16.70
CA GLN A 73 -4.02 -10.42 -16.52
C GLN A 73 -5.39 -9.74 -16.37
N LEU A 74 -5.47 -8.63 -15.63
CA LEU A 74 -6.75 -8.03 -15.25
C LEU A 74 -7.16 -6.84 -16.13
N SER A 75 -6.21 -6.21 -16.82
CA SER A 75 -6.50 -5.05 -17.66
C SER A 75 -6.96 -5.42 -19.06
N ASN A 76 -6.68 -6.64 -19.53
CA ASN A 76 -6.99 -7.12 -20.89
C ASN A 76 -6.49 -6.19 -22.01
N VAL A 77 -5.45 -5.38 -21.75
CA VAL A 77 -4.86 -4.49 -22.76
C VAL A 77 -4.05 -5.24 -23.83
N LEU A 78 -3.69 -6.49 -23.54
CA LEU A 78 -2.94 -7.39 -24.40
C LEU A 78 -3.41 -8.83 -24.13
N ASP A 79 -3.26 -9.71 -25.12
CA ASP A 79 -3.39 -11.15 -24.89
C ASP A 79 -2.44 -11.60 -23.77
N ILE A 80 -2.96 -12.43 -22.86
CA ILE A 80 -2.21 -12.81 -21.66
C ILE A 80 -0.96 -13.63 -21.99
N ASN A 81 -1.04 -14.54 -22.95
CA ASN A 81 0.12 -15.37 -23.31
C ASN A 81 1.21 -14.50 -23.92
N GLN A 82 0.81 -13.55 -24.76
CA GLN A 82 1.72 -12.55 -25.32
C GLN A 82 2.35 -11.67 -24.22
N ALA A 83 1.55 -11.19 -23.26
CA ALA A 83 2.04 -10.37 -22.15
C ALA A 83 3.05 -11.11 -21.27
N ILE A 84 2.76 -12.37 -20.92
CA ILE A 84 3.66 -13.22 -20.13
C ILE A 84 4.98 -13.45 -20.87
N GLN A 85 4.91 -13.73 -22.17
CA GLN A 85 6.11 -13.94 -22.98
C GLN A 85 6.99 -12.69 -22.99
N LEU A 86 6.40 -11.51 -23.25
CA LEU A 86 7.11 -10.23 -23.22
C LEU A 86 7.72 -9.93 -21.84
N LEU A 87 7.02 -10.25 -20.76
CA LEU A 87 7.55 -10.12 -19.40
C LEU A 87 8.76 -11.02 -19.19
N LYS A 88 8.66 -12.31 -19.53
CA LYS A 88 9.77 -13.26 -19.38
C LYS A 88 10.99 -12.85 -20.21
N ASP A 89 10.77 -12.34 -21.43
CA ASP A 89 11.85 -11.84 -22.28
C ASP A 89 12.48 -10.56 -21.72
N SER A 90 11.68 -9.67 -21.13
CA SER A 90 12.19 -8.48 -20.43
C SER A 90 13.05 -8.85 -19.23
N VAL A 91 12.68 -9.89 -18.47
CA VAL A 91 13.46 -10.40 -17.34
C VAL A 91 14.82 -10.93 -17.81
N LYS A 92 14.85 -11.74 -18.88
CA LYS A 92 16.10 -12.23 -19.47
C LYS A 92 17.00 -11.09 -19.93
N LYS A 93 16.43 -10.08 -20.58
CA LYS A 93 17.19 -8.90 -21.06
C LYS A 93 17.74 -8.06 -19.91
N SER A 94 16.92 -7.75 -18.91
CA SER A 94 17.29 -6.88 -17.79
C SER A 94 18.22 -7.55 -16.79
N TYR A 95 18.04 -8.86 -16.54
CA TYR A 95 18.76 -9.59 -15.50
C TYR A 95 19.72 -10.66 -16.03
N GLY A 96 19.95 -10.72 -17.35
CA GLY A 96 20.91 -11.63 -17.98
C GLY A 96 22.28 -11.66 -17.30
N HIS A 97 22.76 -10.48 -16.90
CA HIS A 97 24.05 -10.31 -16.21
C HIS A 97 24.07 -10.80 -14.75
N GLN A 98 22.91 -11.01 -14.12
CA GLN A 98 22.80 -11.44 -12.71
C GLN A 98 22.75 -12.97 -12.55
N GLY A 99 22.80 -13.71 -13.67
CA GLY A 99 22.84 -15.16 -13.70
C GLY A 99 21.46 -15.83 -13.70
N GLU A 100 21.44 -17.10 -14.12
CA GLU A 100 20.21 -17.87 -14.34
C GLU A 100 19.33 -18.00 -13.08
N LYS A 101 19.94 -18.09 -11.90
CA LYS A 101 19.19 -18.19 -10.64
C LYS A 101 18.25 -17.00 -10.43
N VAL A 102 18.70 -15.78 -10.71
CA VAL A 102 17.88 -14.57 -10.58
C VAL A 102 16.79 -14.55 -11.65
N ILE A 103 17.13 -14.90 -12.89
CA ILE A 103 16.16 -14.97 -14.00
C ILE A 103 15.04 -15.97 -13.66
N ASN A 104 15.40 -17.19 -13.26
CA ASN A 104 14.45 -18.24 -12.93
C ASN A 104 13.58 -17.88 -11.72
N SER A 105 14.15 -17.20 -10.71
CA SER A 105 13.40 -16.71 -9.54
C SER A 105 12.32 -15.70 -9.95
N ASN A 106 12.64 -14.77 -10.84
CA ASN A 106 11.68 -13.78 -11.33
C ASN A 106 10.61 -14.42 -12.25
N ILE A 107 10.99 -15.36 -13.11
CA ILE A 107 10.04 -16.11 -13.95
C ILE A 107 9.06 -16.91 -13.07
N ASN A 108 9.57 -17.61 -12.05
CA ASN A 108 8.76 -18.33 -11.08
C ASN A 108 7.78 -17.40 -10.33
N ALA A 109 8.23 -16.20 -9.95
CA ALA A 109 7.36 -15.21 -9.33
C ALA A 109 6.22 -14.75 -10.25
N ILE A 110 6.49 -14.55 -11.54
CA ILE A 110 5.49 -14.22 -12.56
C ILE A 110 4.46 -15.35 -12.68
N ASP A 111 4.92 -16.60 -12.76
CA ASP A 111 4.04 -17.75 -12.92
C ASP A 111 3.13 -17.97 -11.68
N GLN A 112 3.67 -17.76 -10.47
CA GLN A 112 2.89 -17.78 -9.22
C GLN A 112 1.90 -16.63 -9.10
N ALA A 113 2.19 -15.46 -9.70
CA ALA A 113 1.30 -14.31 -9.67
C ALA A 113 -0.06 -14.63 -10.30
N LEU A 114 -0.05 -15.36 -11.43
CA LEU A 114 -1.24 -15.63 -12.23
C LEU A 114 -2.24 -16.54 -11.50
N SER A 115 -1.73 -17.52 -10.75
CA SER A 115 -2.56 -18.42 -9.94
C SER A 115 -2.93 -17.83 -8.56
N GLY A 116 -2.20 -16.80 -8.11
CA GLY A 116 -2.40 -16.16 -6.81
C GLY A 116 -3.46 -15.04 -6.78
N ILE A 117 -4.09 -14.73 -7.91
CA ILE A 117 -5.13 -13.68 -7.98
C ILE A 117 -6.44 -14.24 -7.48
N ASN A 118 -7.01 -13.60 -6.46
CA ASN A 118 -8.29 -13.98 -5.90
C ASN A 118 -9.30 -12.84 -6.02
N LYS A 119 -10.40 -13.07 -6.75
CA LYS A 119 -11.51 -12.12 -6.82
C LYS A 119 -12.40 -12.26 -5.60
N ILE A 120 -12.73 -11.15 -4.95
CA ILE A 120 -13.72 -11.14 -3.87
C ILE A 120 -15.00 -10.43 -4.31
N GLU A 121 -16.12 -10.90 -3.79
CA GLU A 121 -17.40 -10.21 -3.90
C GLU A 121 -17.50 -9.13 -2.82
N ILE A 122 -18.11 -8.00 -3.17
CA ILE A 122 -18.31 -6.88 -2.24
C ILE A 122 -19.53 -7.16 -1.35
N PRO A 123 -19.38 -7.24 -0.02
CA PRO A 123 -20.52 -7.39 0.88
C PRO A 123 -21.45 -6.16 0.83
N GLU A 124 -22.77 -6.38 0.85
CA GLU A 124 -23.77 -5.30 0.91
C GLU A 124 -23.59 -4.40 2.15
N GLU A 125 -23.06 -4.95 3.24
CA GLU A 125 -22.79 -4.21 4.47
C GLU A 125 -21.85 -3.01 4.26
N TRP A 126 -21.00 -3.04 3.23
CA TRP A 126 -20.10 -1.93 2.93
C TRP A 126 -20.86 -0.66 2.51
N SER A 127 -22.10 -0.80 2.05
CA SER A 127 -23.02 0.32 1.77
C SER A 127 -23.40 1.12 3.01
N LYS A 128 -23.26 0.57 4.22
CA LYS A 128 -23.62 1.25 5.47
C LYS A 128 -22.49 2.14 6.00
N ASN A 129 -21.28 1.99 5.46
CA ASN A 129 -20.13 2.79 5.86
C ASN A 129 -20.24 4.23 5.31
N SER A 130 -19.60 5.18 6.01
CA SER A 130 -19.43 6.55 5.50
C SER A 130 -18.34 6.59 4.43
N ALA A 131 -18.59 7.24 3.30
CA ALA A 131 -17.61 7.43 2.22
C ALA A 131 -16.52 8.46 2.56
N ILE A 132 -16.71 9.23 3.64
CA ILE A 132 -15.79 10.28 4.06
C ILE A 132 -14.67 9.67 4.90
N ALA A 133 -13.43 9.84 4.43
CA ALA A 133 -12.26 9.43 5.18
C ALA A 133 -12.07 10.37 6.38
N PRO A 134 -12.09 9.88 7.64
CA PRO A 134 -11.62 10.68 8.75
C PRO A 134 -10.12 10.94 8.59
N SER A 135 -9.65 12.10 9.08
CA SER A 135 -8.20 12.35 9.13
C SER A 135 -7.54 11.28 10.00
N ARG A 136 -6.42 10.74 9.52
CA ARG A 136 -5.54 9.84 10.29
C ARG A 136 -5.08 10.49 11.60
N PHE A 137 -5.10 11.81 11.65
CA PHE A 137 -4.65 12.61 12.79
C PHE A 137 -5.81 13.24 13.57
N ALA A 138 -7.07 12.81 13.35
CA ALA A 138 -8.24 13.37 14.03
C ALA A 138 -8.11 13.36 15.57
N ASN A 139 -7.46 12.32 16.11
CA ASN A 139 -7.23 12.16 17.55
C ASN A 139 -5.83 12.61 17.99
N ALA A 140 -5.03 13.22 17.10
CA ALA A 140 -3.69 13.66 17.43
C ALA A 140 -3.76 14.85 18.39
N LYS A 141 -3.09 14.72 19.55
CA LYS A 141 -2.83 15.82 20.48
C LYS A 141 -1.73 16.72 19.92
N ALA A 142 -2.05 17.42 18.83
CA ALA A 142 -1.22 18.38 18.15
C ALA A 142 -1.88 19.77 18.19
N SER A 143 -1.06 20.80 18.04
CA SER A 143 -1.50 22.18 17.85
C SER A 143 -2.36 22.32 16.59
N ASP A 144 -3.23 23.33 16.59
CA ASP A 144 -4.15 23.54 15.47
C ASP A 144 -3.42 23.94 14.18
N ASP A 145 -2.32 24.68 14.28
CA ASP A 145 -1.46 24.97 13.13
C ASP A 145 -0.85 23.69 12.52
N MET A 146 -0.52 22.67 13.32
CA MET A 146 0.02 21.41 12.78
C MET A 146 -1.08 20.62 12.07
N LYS A 147 -2.29 20.61 12.64
CA LYS A 147 -3.47 19.98 12.03
C LYS A 147 -3.88 20.68 10.74
N LYS A 148 -3.68 21.99 10.64
CA LYS A 148 -4.04 22.81 9.49
C LYS A 148 -2.97 22.80 8.41
N SER A 149 -1.69 22.96 8.76
CA SER A 149 -0.61 23.24 7.82
C SER A 149 0.29 22.05 7.49
N ILE A 150 0.34 21.01 8.35
CA ILE A 150 1.26 19.87 8.19
C ILE A 150 0.49 18.58 7.88
N PHE A 151 -0.51 18.24 8.69
CA PHE A 151 -1.23 16.97 8.57
C PHE A 151 -1.91 16.74 7.21
N PRO A 152 -2.52 17.74 6.54
CA PRO A 152 -3.08 17.52 5.21
C PRO A 152 -2.02 17.11 4.18
N ILE A 153 -0.78 17.62 4.30
CA ILE A 153 0.34 17.22 3.44
C ILE A 153 0.68 15.74 3.65
N PHE A 154 0.73 15.27 4.90
CA PHE A 154 0.94 13.85 5.22
C PHE A 154 -0.19 12.94 4.68
N GLU A 155 -1.38 13.49 4.44
CA GLU A 155 -2.51 12.78 3.85
C GLU A 155 -2.61 12.93 2.32
N LEU A 156 -1.61 13.54 1.68
CA LEU A 156 -1.56 13.88 0.24
C LEU A 156 -2.66 14.85 -0.22
N LYS A 157 -3.11 15.72 0.67
CA LYS A 157 -4.10 16.77 0.40
C LYS A 157 -3.49 18.16 0.28
N GLY A 158 -2.17 18.25 0.09
CA GLY A 158 -1.46 19.53 -0.01
C GLY A 158 -1.99 20.44 -1.12
N SER A 159 -2.48 19.87 -2.23
CA SER A 159 -3.07 20.62 -3.34
C SER A 159 -4.47 21.19 -3.05
N GLU A 160 -5.14 20.72 -1.99
CA GLU A 160 -6.45 21.22 -1.55
C GLU A 160 -6.31 22.41 -0.58
N MET A 161 -5.08 22.70 -0.13
CA MET A 161 -4.80 23.75 0.86
C MET A 161 -4.71 25.13 0.19
N ASN A 162 -5.12 26.16 0.93
CA ASN A 162 -5.00 27.55 0.52
C ASN A 162 -3.69 28.16 1.00
N PRO A 163 -3.16 29.20 0.32
CA PRO A 163 -1.98 29.94 0.81
C PRO A 163 -2.15 30.48 2.25
N SER A 164 -3.37 30.85 2.63
CA SER A 164 -3.70 31.32 3.99
C SER A 164 -3.56 30.25 5.07
N ASP A 165 -3.52 28.97 4.71
CA ASP A 165 -3.34 27.86 5.64
C ASP A 165 -1.91 27.79 6.19
N PHE A 166 -0.98 28.57 5.63
CA PHE A 166 0.43 28.59 5.99
C PHE A 166 0.89 29.89 6.68
N LEU A 167 0.00 30.87 6.87
CA LEU A 167 0.38 32.21 7.38
C LEU A 167 1.17 32.15 8.69
N ASN A 168 0.72 31.34 9.64
CA ASN A 168 1.37 31.17 10.94
C ASN A 168 2.71 30.44 10.85
N VAL A 169 2.89 29.58 9.84
CA VAL A 169 4.14 28.86 9.58
C VAL A 169 5.21 29.81 9.02
N TYR A 170 4.81 30.76 8.18
CA TYR A 170 5.73 31.72 7.56
C TYR A 170 6.16 32.85 8.51
N SER A 171 5.30 33.26 9.45
CA SER A 171 5.58 34.37 10.36
C SER A 171 6.42 33.99 11.58
N SER A 172 6.28 32.75 12.08
CA SER A 172 7.08 32.24 13.19
C SER A 172 7.00 30.72 13.25
N LEU A 173 8.14 30.03 13.08
CA LEU A 173 8.25 28.62 13.41
C LEU A 173 8.20 28.46 14.94
N GLU A 174 6.99 28.50 15.49
CA GLU A 174 6.77 28.27 16.91
C GLU A 174 7.25 26.87 17.31
N SER A 175 7.73 26.73 18.54
CA SER A 175 8.15 25.44 19.08
C SER A 175 7.01 24.40 19.07
N SER A 176 5.76 24.86 19.06
CA SER A 176 4.53 24.08 18.92
C SER A 176 4.44 23.31 17.58
N MET A 177 5.21 23.71 16.55
CA MET A 177 5.30 23.06 15.23
C MET A 177 6.40 22.00 15.14
N MET A 178 7.28 21.90 16.13
CA MET A 178 8.37 20.92 16.12
C MET A 178 7.89 19.51 16.48
N GLY A 179 8.64 18.50 16.03
CA GLY A 179 8.37 17.10 16.40
C GLY A 179 7.11 16.50 15.77
N SER A 180 6.70 16.99 14.59
CA SER A 180 5.57 16.44 13.82
C SER A 180 5.76 14.96 13.45
N SER A 181 7.01 14.52 13.27
CA SER A 181 7.38 13.13 12.93
C SER A 181 6.83 12.09 13.91
N LYS A 182 6.65 12.44 15.19
CA LYS A 182 6.11 11.53 16.22
C LYS A 182 4.67 11.08 15.91
N PHE A 183 3.92 11.86 15.14
CA PHE A 183 2.55 11.57 14.74
C PHE A 183 2.46 10.68 13.50
N GLU A 184 3.48 10.64 12.65
CA GLU A 184 3.41 9.92 11.36
C GLU A 184 3.18 8.43 11.53
N LYS A 185 3.77 7.82 12.57
CA LYS A 185 3.65 6.40 12.95
C LYS A 185 3.51 5.47 11.73
N ARG A 186 4.42 5.61 10.75
CA ARG A 186 4.23 5.05 9.39
C ARG A 186 4.15 3.52 9.37
N GLY A 187 4.82 2.84 10.32
CA GLY A 187 4.70 1.39 10.49
C GLY A 187 5.08 0.59 9.24
N ILE A 188 6.10 1.02 8.51
CA ILE A 188 6.48 0.46 7.19
C ILE A 188 7.37 -0.79 7.28
N ALA A 189 7.77 -1.20 8.47
CA ALA A 189 8.65 -2.34 8.65
C ALA A 189 7.89 -3.65 8.37
N THR A 190 8.50 -4.55 7.60
CA THR A 190 7.95 -5.88 7.31
C THR A 190 8.16 -6.88 8.45
N SER A 191 9.12 -6.60 9.33
CA SER A 191 9.40 -7.34 10.56
C SER A 191 9.83 -6.37 11.65
N LEU A 192 9.60 -6.73 12.90
CA LEU A 192 9.96 -5.93 14.07
C LEU A 192 10.84 -6.76 15.01
N PRO A 193 11.88 -6.16 15.62
CA PRO A 193 12.65 -6.85 16.64
C PRO A 193 11.77 -7.14 17.86
N VAL A 194 11.87 -8.37 18.38
CA VAL A 194 11.21 -8.77 19.63
C VAL A 194 12.26 -8.84 20.72
N TRP A 195 12.09 -8.02 21.75
CA TRP A 195 13.01 -7.98 22.87
C TRP A 195 12.95 -9.28 23.68
N ASN A 196 14.11 -9.86 23.99
CA ASN A 196 14.25 -11.04 24.85
C ASN A 196 14.94 -10.61 26.15
N ALA A 197 14.18 -10.60 27.24
CA ALA A 197 14.66 -10.15 28.55
C ALA A 197 15.79 -11.03 29.10
N ASP A 198 15.70 -12.35 28.93
CA ASP A 198 16.68 -13.32 29.46
C ASP A 198 18.07 -13.18 28.82
N LYS A 199 18.13 -12.66 27.59
CA LYS A 199 19.39 -12.43 26.86
C LYS A 199 19.88 -10.98 26.93
N CYS A 200 19.10 -10.08 27.53
CA CYS A 200 19.41 -8.67 27.56
C CYS A 200 20.48 -8.37 28.62
N VAL A 201 21.64 -7.87 28.21
CA VAL A 201 22.72 -7.43 29.12
C VAL A 201 22.65 -5.93 29.47
N GLN A 202 21.52 -5.27 29.16
CA GLN A 202 21.27 -3.86 29.49
C GLN A 202 22.33 -2.87 28.96
N CYS A 203 22.96 -3.18 27.83
CA CYS A 203 24.04 -2.37 27.26
C CYS A 203 23.57 -1.13 26.49
N ASN A 204 22.26 -0.98 26.24
CA ASN A 204 21.65 0.08 25.43
C ASN A 204 22.12 0.18 23.96
N SER A 205 22.95 -0.74 23.45
CA SER A 205 23.45 -0.71 22.06
C SER A 205 22.35 -0.85 21.00
N CYS A 206 21.17 -1.35 21.36
CA CYS A 206 20.02 -1.47 20.46
C CYS A 206 19.21 -0.17 20.32
N ALA A 207 19.44 0.83 21.17
CA ALA A 207 18.72 2.11 21.16
C ALA A 207 19.49 3.25 20.48
N VAL A 208 20.79 3.06 20.27
CA VAL A 208 21.71 4.00 19.62
C VAL A 208 21.72 3.78 18.11
#